data_AF-A0A4R4NTK7-F1
#
_entry.id   AF-A0A4R4NTK7-F1
#
_cell.length_a   1.000
_cell.length_b   1.000
_cell.length_c   1.000
_cell.angle_alpha   90.00
_cell.angle_beta   90.00
_cell.angle_gamma   90.00
#
_symmetry.space_group_name_H-M   'P 1'
#
loop_
_entity.id
_entity.type
_entity.pdbx_description
1 polymer ?
#
loop_
_entity_poly.entity_id
_entity_poly.type
_entity_poly.pdbx_seq_one_letter_code
_entity_poly.pdbx_strand_id
1 'polypeptide(L)'
;MEDQKVAPLDDVAPTTAAPTKTDLPVITDPAAYAEGEAASGGGPGEPGPAADDDRAGIARLGDPVAVWPCAGCGRPVPQPVRGARTVRYCQDGGGACERAAREARERGLESPGLTGQVAWAWEMVDRLEGVADRLAGSLMSELSVAGVERRVADARADAAGHIAIAQRERDASQRQAELAWRETATARARAEAAEQEAASARATAERLAAERDAARQESADAKDEAEAAKAARLAAERERDRVASREGELLASLESARSELVALHGRVSQAETLVEGQRVEAAAAERTAEDLRSAVRDAEAKRGQAVADRDQIQARASELEQRNWQLARAADELHAAVRALTAERDAARAEADRARRRVDALTALTDRHDTGPRPVADREPPTGLHVLPPMNGMPGGSLLDGGDPLATDPRLGPLSRNGYPDRNGHPDRNAHPDRNGHRLPHAG
;
A
#
# COMPACT_ATOMS: atom_id res chain seq x y z
N MET A 1 -2.90 21.48 -39.45
CA MET A 1 -2.22 22.51 -38.62
C MET A 1 -1.89 21.80 -37.33
N GLU A 2 -0.73 21.14 -37.32
CA GLU A 2 -0.22 20.36 -36.20
C GLU A 2 0.69 21.26 -35.38
N ASP A 3 0.31 21.50 -34.13
CA ASP A 3 1.12 22.27 -33.18
C ASP A 3 2.21 21.38 -32.59
N GLN A 4 3.40 21.52 -33.18
CA GLN A 4 4.64 20.89 -32.73
C GLN A 4 5.18 21.63 -31.50
N LYS A 5 4.88 21.09 -30.32
CA LYS A 5 5.34 21.59 -29.03
C LYS A 5 6.77 21.09 -28.77
N VAL A 6 7.75 21.94 -29.04
CA VAL A 6 9.17 21.70 -28.75
C VAL A 6 9.43 21.96 -27.27
N ALA A 7 9.93 20.97 -26.55
CA ALA A 7 10.43 21.11 -25.18
C ALA A 7 11.90 21.58 -25.20
N PRO A 8 12.34 22.41 -24.22
CA PRO A 8 13.73 22.82 -24.10
C PRO A 8 14.56 21.71 -23.43
N LEU A 9 15.65 21.32 -24.09
CA LEU A 9 16.71 20.49 -23.51
C LEU A 9 17.70 21.42 -22.81
N ASP A 10 17.52 21.63 -21.51
CA ASP A 10 18.56 22.11 -20.61
C ASP A 10 18.66 21.10 -19.46
N ASP A 11 19.70 20.27 -19.50
CA ASP A 11 20.26 19.59 -18.33
C ASP A 11 21.70 19.16 -18.64
N VAL A 12 22.60 20.11 -18.46
CA VAL A 12 24.06 19.89 -18.42
C VAL A 12 24.38 19.27 -17.07
N ALA A 13 24.60 17.96 -17.05
CA ALA A 13 25.16 17.26 -15.89
C ALA A 13 26.67 17.54 -15.75
N PRO A 14 27.19 17.63 -14.52
CA PRO A 14 28.52 18.16 -14.24
C PRO A 14 29.64 17.19 -14.59
N THR A 15 30.68 17.75 -15.21
CA THR A 15 32.00 17.14 -15.43
C THR A 15 32.57 16.59 -14.13
N THR A 16 32.68 15.26 -14.05
CA THR A 16 33.39 14.57 -12.97
C THR A 16 34.90 14.78 -13.10
N ALA A 17 35.45 15.22 -11.97
CA ALA A 17 36.84 15.35 -11.57
C ALA A 17 37.90 14.61 -12.41
N ALA A 18 38.93 15.38 -12.77
CA ALA A 18 40.22 14.89 -13.25
C ALA A 18 40.85 13.91 -12.23
N PRO A 19 41.31 12.72 -12.66
CA PRO A 19 42.15 11.89 -11.83
C PRO A 19 43.54 12.51 -11.68
N THR A 20 43.98 12.50 -10.44
CA THR A 20 45.26 12.93 -9.90
C THR A 20 46.45 12.38 -10.67
N LYS A 21 47.40 13.30 -10.88
CA LYS A 21 48.79 13.09 -11.27
C LYS A 21 49.48 12.19 -10.25
N THR A 22 49.62 10.91 -10.56
CA THR A 22 50.47 9.99 -9.79
C THR A 22 51.23 9.09 -10.76
N ASP A 23 52.55 9.09 -10.57
CA ASP A 23 53.51 8.03 -10.90
C ASP A 23 53.83 7.76 -12.37
N LEU A 24 54.82 8.53 -12.85
CA LEU A 24 55.78 8.10 -13.85
C LEU A 24 56.56 6.89 -13.32
N PRO A 25 56.66 5.75 -14.03
CA PRO A 25 57.69 4.77 -13.71
C PRO A 25 59.06 5.34 -14.08
N VAL A 26 59.86 5.59 -13.04
CA VAL A 26 61.31 5.76 -13.12
C VAL A 26 61.89 4.50 -13.73
N ILE A 27 62.41 4.61 -14.95
CA ILE A 27 63.27 3.60 -15.54
C ILE A 27 64.57 3.62 -14.73
N THR A 28 64.72 2.64 -13.85
CA THR A 28 65.98 2.36 -13.16
C THR A 28 66.99 1.83 -14.17
N ASP A 29 68.03 2.61 -14.41
CA ASP A 29 69.32 2.13 -14.91
C ASP A 29 69.79 0.95 -14.04
N PRO A 30 70.08 -0.23 -14.62
CA PRO A 30 70.94 -1.19 -13.97
C PRO A 30 72.39 -0.79 -14.23
N ALA A 31 73.01 -0.30 -13.17
CA ALA A 31 74.45 -0.21 -13.02
C ALA A 31 75.13 -1.54 -13.42
N ALA A 32 76.10 -1.45 -14.32
CA ALA A 32 77.10 -2.50 -14.53
C ALA A 32 78.43 -1.99 -13.93
N TYR A 33 78.75 -2.47 -12.73
CA TYR A 33 80.08 -2.45 -12.15
C TYR A 33 80.50 -3.89 -11.81
N ALA A 34 81.82 -4.10 -11.87
CA ALA A 34 82.62 -5.22 -11.36
C ALA A 34 82.63 -6.48 -12.26
N GLU A 35 83.73 -6.80 -12.97
CA GLU A 35 85.07 -7.26 -12.54
C GLU A 35 85.21 -8.80 -12.61
N GLY A 36 86.40 -9.27 -13.02
CA GLY A 36 86.85 -10.67 -12.93
C GLY A 36 87.24 -11.26 -14.30
N GLU A 37 88.49 -11.10 -14.76
CA GLU A 37 89.68 -11.94 -14.49
C GLU A 37 89.72 -13.34 -15.17
N ALA A 38 90.83 -13.54 -15.89
CA ALA A 38 91.70 -14.72 -15.96
C ALA A 38 91.67 -15.70 -17.16
N ALA A 39 92.91 -16.15 -17.45
CA ALA A 39 93.39 -17.29 -18.25
C ALA A 39 93.44 -17.08 -19.79
N SER A 40 94.61 -16.96 -20.43
CA SER A 40 95.81 -17.82 -20.51
C SER A 40 95.59 -19.16 -21.22
N GLY A 41 96.34 -19.36 -22.31
CA GLY A 41 96.50 -20.60 -23.08
C GLY A 41 96.73 -20.25 -24.56
N GLY A 42 97.88 -20.43 -25.21
CA GLY A 42 99.06 -21.22 -24.89
C GLY A 42 99.33 -22.31 -25.94
N GLY A 43 99.74 -21.91 -27.16
CA GLY A 43 100.52 -22.70 -28.16
C GLY A 43 99.94 -24.02 -28.70
N PRO A 44 100.70 -24.82 -29.49
CA PRO A 44 101.97 -24.54 -30.20
C PRO A 44 102.06 -25.12 -31.64
N GLY A 45 103.18 -24.84 -32.34
CA GLY A 45 103.76 -25.68 -33.43
C GLY A 45 103.13 -25.53 -34.81
N GLU A 46 103.82 -25.63 -35.94
CA GLU A 46 105.15 -26.20 -36.23
C GLU A 46 105.52 -25.86 -37.72
N PRO A 47 106.63 -26.35 -38.31
CA PRO A 47 107.58 -25.53 -39.08
C PRO A 47 107.58 -25.82 -40.60
N GLY A 48 108.49 -25.17 -41.33
CA GLY A 48 108.59 -25.12 -42.80
C GLY A 48 108.78 -26.45 -43.56
N PRO A 49 108.95 -26.35 -44.88
CA PRO A 49 110.28 -26.53 -45.50
C PRO A 49 110.60 -25.37 -46.47
N ALA A 50 111.83 -24.87 -46.61
CA ALA A 50 113.02 -25.50 -47.22
C ALA A 50 112.79 -25.93 -48.68
N ALA A 51 113.84 -25.74 -49.51
CA ALA A 51 113.96 -25.99 -50.97
C ALA A 51 113.65 -24.74 -51.83
N ASP A 52 114.44 -24.29 -52.81
CA ASP A 52 115.68 -24.74 -53.46
C ASP A 52 116.25 -23.45 -54.13
N ASP A 53 117.50 -23.04 -53.91
CA ASP A 53 118.67 -23.41 -54.72
C ASP A 53 118.35 -23.68 -56.22
N ASP A 54 118.41 -22.64 -57.06
CA ASP A 54 118.50 -22.82 -58.52
C ASP A 54 119.58 -21.92 -59.15
N ARG A 55 120.80 -22.31 -58.81
CA ARG A 55 121.98 -22.44 -59.66
C ARG A 55 121.68 -22.76 -61.14
N ALA A 56 121.87 -21.80 -62.05
CA ALA A 56 122.40 -22.01 -63.41
C ALA A 56 122.51 -20.66 -64.16
N GLY A 57 123.50 -20.36 -65.00
CA GLY A 57 124.40 -21.28 -65.68
C GLY A 57 125.81 -20.72 -65.80
N ILE A 58 126.75 -21.43 -65.18
CA ILE A 58 128.10 -21.56 -65.71
C ILE A 58 127.94 -22.33 -67.01
N ALA A 59 128.24 -21.70 -68.16
CA ALA A 59 128.15 -22.33 -69.46
C ALA A 59 128.99 -23.61 -69.49
N ARG A 60 128.36 -24.73 -69.86
CA ARG A 60 129.09 -25.98 -70.15
C ARG A 60 129.93 -25.77 -71.40
N LEU A 61 131.17 -26.24 -71.34
CA LEU A 61 132.13 -26.24 -72.45
C LEU A 61 131.59 -27.14 -73.57
N GLY A 62 130.77 -26.60 -74.48
CA GLY A 62 130.20 -27.35 -75.61
C GLY A 62 128.79 -26.96 -76.10
N ASP A 63 128.07 -26.07 -75.41
CA ASP A 63 126.80 -25.54 -75.95
C ASP A 63 127.06 -24.62 -77.15
N PRO A 64 126.21 -24.62 -78.20
CA PRO A 64 126.36 -23.72 -79.34
C PRO A 64 126.11 -22.30 -78.86
N VAL A 65 127.18 -21.63 -78.46
CA VAL A 65 127.17 -20.20 -78.19
C VAL A 65 126.76 -19.53 -79.50
N ALA A 66 125.57 -18.94 -79.54
CA ALA A 66 125.17 -18.13 -80.67
C ALA A 66 126.17 -16.98 -80.76
N VAL A 67 127.04 -17.03 -81.77
CA VAL A 67 128.02 -15.99 -82.03
C VAL A 67 127.36 -14.96 -82.92
N TRP A 68 127.10 -13.77 -82.38
CA TRP A 68 126.54 -12.67 -83.18
C TRP A 68 127.66 -11.69 -83.51
N PRO A 69 127.68 -11.11 -84.72
CA PRO A 69 128.61 -10.04 -85.03
C PRO A 69 128.32 -8.84 -84.13
N CYS A 70 129.35 -8.29 -83.49
CA CYS A 70 129.29 -7.08 -82.69
C CYS A 70 128.64 -5.96 -83.49
N ALA A 71 127.62 -5.31 -82.93
CA ALA A 71 126.92 -4.23 -83.62
C ALA A 71 127.82 -3.02 -83.96
N GLY A 72 128.97 -2.87 -83.27
CA GLY A 72 129.94 -1.80 -83.53
C GLY A 72 131.02 -2.13 -84.55
N CYS A 73 131.65 -3.31 -84.46
CA CYS A 73 132.84 -3.65 -85.25
C CYS A 73 132.74 -4.96 -86.04
N GLY A 74 131.62 -5.68 -85.94
CA GLY A 74 131.40 -6.97 -86.61
C GLY A 74 132.15 -8.16 -86.00
N ARG A 75 132.96 -7.98 -84.95
CA ARG A 75 133.67 -9.09 -84.28
C ARG A 75 132.68 -10.10 -83.68
N PRO A 76 132.96 -11.41 -83.77
CA PRO A 76 132.12 -12.43 -83.15
C PRO A 76 132.01 -12.24 -81.64
N VAL A 77 130.80 -11.98 -81.12
CA VAL A 77 130.50 -11.85 -79.70
C VAL A 77 129.73 -13.09 -79.22
N PRO A 78 130.24 -13.82 -78.22
CA PRO A 78 129.54 -14.95 -77.64
C PRO A 78 128.29 -14.49 -76.86
N GLN A 79 127.10 -14.96 -77.24
CA GLN A 79 125.86 -14.68 -76.50
C GLN A 79 125.75 -15.59 -75.25
N PRO A 80 125.29 -15.09 -74.11
CA PRO A 80 125.00 -15.92 -72.94
C PRO A 80 123.83 -16.87 -73.24
N VAL A 81 123.96 -18.13 -72.83
CA VAL A 81 122.97 -19.17 -73.11
C VAL A 81 121.79 -19.00 -72.14
N ARG A 82 120.68 -18.47 -72.66
CA ARG A 82 119.34 -18.33 -72.04
C ARG A 82 119.24 -17.38 -70.83
N GLY A 83 118.34 -16.39 -70.95
CA GLY A 83 117.80 -15.59 -69.83
C GLY A 83 118.62 -14.39 -69.37
N ALA A 84 119.91 -14.31 -69.70
CA ALA A 84 120.72 -13.11 -69.51
C ALA A 84 120.59 -12.15 -70.72
N ARG A 85 120.76 -10.84 -70.48
CA ARG A 85 120.66 -9.80 -71.52
C ARG A 85 121.59 -10.11 -72.69
N THR A 86 121.06 -10.02 -73.91
CA THR A 86 121.85 -10.20 -75.13
C THR A 86 123.00 -9.20 -75.17
N VAL A 87 124.23 -9.70 -75.30
CA VAL A 87 125.44 -8.87 -75.33
C VAL A 87 125.63 -8.37 -76.75
N ARG A 88 125.30 -7.11 -77.02
CA ARG A 88 125.32 -6.54 -78.39
C ARG A 88 126.69 -6.04 -78.86
N TYR A 89 127.57 -5.71 -77.93
CA TYR A 89 128.90 -5.17 -78.20
C TYR A 89 129.98 -6.08 -77.63
N CYS A 90 131.11 -6.20 -78.32
CA CYS A 90 132.27 -6.92 -77.78
C CYS A 90 132.80 -6.18 -76.54
N GLN A 91 133.23 -6.95 -75.54
CA GLN A 91 133.85 -6.42 -74.31
C GLN A 91 135.33 -6.06 -74.52
N ASP A 92 135.66 -5.48 -75.68
CA ASP A 92 137.04 -5.10 -76.00
C ASP A 92 137.46 -3.91 -75.11
N GLY A 93 138.46 -4.13 -74.24
CA GLY A 93 139.19 -3.08 -73.51
C GLY A 93 138.33 -2.10 -72.70
N GLY A 94 137.37 -2.59 -71.92
CA GLY A 94 136.56 -1.76 -71.02
C GLY A 94 135.43 -1.00 -71.71
N GLY A 95 134.76 -1.60 -72.69
CA GLY A 95 133.59 -1.02 -73.39
C GLY A 95 133.95 -0.01 -74.47
N ALA A 96 135.19 -0.02 -74.97
CA ALA A 96 135.63 0.91 -76.02
C ALA A 96 134.82 0.76 -77.31
N CYS A 97 134.43 -0.47 -77.67
CA CYS A 97 133.60 -0.71 -78.86
C CYS A 97 132.17 -0.19 -78.69
N GLU A 98 131.58 -0.36 -77.50
CA GLU A 98 130.26 0.19 -77.19
C GLU A 98 130.27 1.73 -77.21
N ARG A 99 131.31 2.35 -76.62
CA ARG A 99 131.51 3.81 -76.67
C ARG A 99 131.74 4.33 -78.09
N ALA A 100 132.61 3.68 -78.87
CA ALA A 100 132.88 4.07 -80.26
C ALA A 100 131.63 3.92 -81.14
N ALA A 101 130.84 2.85 -80.94
CA ALA A 101 129.57 2.67 -81.62
C ALA A 101 128.54 3.73 -81.18
N ARG A 102 128.54 4.11 -79.91
CA ARG A 102 127.69 5.20 -79.39
C ARG A 102 128.09 6.55 -79.97
N GLU A 103 129.38 6.90 -80.00
CA GLU A 103 129.87 8.13 -80.65
C GLU A 103 129.62 8.13 -82.16
N ALA A 104 129.69 6.98 -82.83
CA ALA A 104 129.32 6.86 -84.24
C ALA A 104 127.82 7.09 -84.47
N ARG A 105 126.97 6.61 -83.54
CA ARG A 105 125.52 6.88 -83.56
C ARG A 105 125.19 8.33 -83.24
N GLU A 106 125.83 8.92 -82.24
CA GLU A 106 125.66 10.33 -81.88
C GLU A 106 126.06 11.24 -83.06
N ARG A 107 127.19 10.95 -83.74
CA ARG A 107 127.54 11.62 -85.01
C ARG A 107 126.54 11.37 -86.14
N GLY A 108 125.96 10.18 -86.20
CA GLY A 108 124.90 9.84 -87.16
C GLY A 108 123.61 10.60 -86.91
N LEU A 109 123.22 10.79 -85.65
CA LEU A 109 122.06 11.57 -85.21
C LEU A 109 122.22 13.07 -85.50
N GLU A 110 123.44 13.58 -85.37
CA GLU A 110 123.78 14.97 -85.69
C GLU A 110 124.01 15.21 -87.20
N SER A 111 124.02 14.15 -88.03
CA SER A 111 124.19 14.28 -89.47
C SER A 111 122.89 14.76 -90.15
N PRO A 112 122.89 15.91 -90.84
CA PRO A 112 121.69 16.41 -91.51
C PRO A 112 121.26 15.48 -92.65
N GLY A 113 119.98 15.12 -92.67
CA GLY A 113 119.36 14.33 -93.73
C GLY A 113 118.92 12.92 -93.32
N LEU A 114 118.81 12.02 -94.29
CA LEU A 114 118.23 10.68 -94.15
C LEU A 114 119.00 9.79 -93.14
N THR A 115 120.30 10.03 -92.98
CA THR A 115 121.15 9.28 -92.05
C THR A 115 120.81 9.53 -90.58
N GLY A 116 120.48 10.77 -90.21
CA GLY A 116 120.01 11.10 -88.86
C GLY A 116 118.62 10.54 -88.55
N GLN A 117 117.74 10.50 -89.55
CA GLN A 117 116.41 9.88 -89.39
C GLN A 117 116.51 8.36 -89.18
N VAL A 118 117.42 7.69 -89.88
CA VAL A 118 117.68 6.25 -89.68
C VAL A 118 118.29 6.00 -88.30
N ALA A 119 119.26 6.82 -87.87
CA ALA A 119 119.86 6.70 -86.54
C ALA A 119 118.83 6.89 -85.40
N TRP A 120 117.91 7.85 -85.55
CA TRP A 120 116.82 8.08 -84.60
C TRP A 120 115.81 6.92 -84.58
N ALA A 121 115.51 6.34 -85.75
CA ALA A 121 114.65 5.17 -85.84
C ALA A 121 115.25 3.96 -85.08
N TRP A 122 116.56 3.76 -85.15
CA TRP A 122 117.25 2.69 -84.39
C TRP A 122 117.22 2.91 -82.87
N GLU A 123 117.36 4.15 -82.39
CA GLU A 123 117.23 4.46 -80.95
C GLU A 123 115.82 4.15 -80.44
N MET A 124 114.79 4.47 -81.22
CA MET A 124 113.40 4.13 -80.88
C MET A 124 113.21 2.61 -80.78
N VAL A 125 113.83 1.85 -81.68
CA VAL A 125 113.80 0.37 -81.65
C VAL A 125 114.45 -0.16 -80.37
N ASP A 126 115.64 0.30 -80.00
CA ASP A 126 116.30 -0.12 -78.74
C ASP A 126 115.46 0.23 -77.50
N ARG A 127 114.77 1.37 -77.51
CA ARG A 127 113.86 1.75 -76.41
C ARG A 127 112.63 0.84 -76.34
N LEU A 128 112.07 0.47 -77.49
CA LEU A 128 110.95 -0.47 -77.58
C LEU A 128 111.37 -1.86 -77.10
N GLU A 129 112.57 -2.32 -77.45
CA GLU A 129 113.13 -3.58 -76.96
C GLU A 129 113.36 -3.56 -75.45
N GLY A 130 113.89 -2.47 -74.89
CA GLY A 130 114.04 -2.32 -73.43
C GLY A 130 112.71 -2.22 -72.67
N VAL A 131 111.62 -1.81 -73.33
CA VAL A 131 110.26 -1.91 -72.79
C VAL A 131 109.74 -3.35 -72.91
N ALA A 132 109.98 -4.01 -74.05
CA ALA A 132 109.62 -5.40 -74.27
C ALA A 132 110.29 -6.35 -73.26
N ASP A 133 111.57 -6.14 -72.92
CA ASP A 133 112.29 -6.95 -71.92
C ASP A 133 111.74 -6.75 -70.50
N ARG A 134 111.34 -5.53 -70.13
CA ARG A 134 110.71 -5.28 -68.83
C ARG A 134 109.31 -5.88 -68.73
N LEU A 135 108.54 -5.80 -69.83
CA LEU A 135 107.25 -6.47 -69.94
C LEU A 135 107.42 -7.99 -69.89
N ALA A 136 108.41 -8.54 -70.60
CA ALA A 136 108.73 -9.96 -70.57
C ALA A 136 109.16 -10.41 -69.17
N GLY A 137 110.00 -9.64 -68.47
CA GLY A 137 110.41 -9.93 -67.09
C GLY A 137 109.24 -9.89 -66.10
N SER A 138 108.35 -8.89 -66.20
CA SER A 138 107.13 -8.80 -65.40
C SER A 138 106.15 -9.93 -65.71
N LEU A 139 105.94 -10.25 -66.99
CA LEU A 139 105.12 -11.39 -67.40
C LEU A 139 105.73 -12.70 -66.93
N MET A 140 107.05 -12.88 -66.99
CA MET A 140 107.71 -14.09 -66.54
C MET A 140 107.64 -14.23 -65.01
N SER A 141 107.72 -13.13 -64.24
CA SER A 141 107.52 -13.20 -62.78
C SER A 141 106.06 -13.50 -62.41
N GLU A 142 105.10 -12.92 -63.12
CA GLU A 142 103.66 -13.12 -62.89
C GLU A 142 103.18 -14.50 -63.38
N LEU A 143 103.75 -15.02 -64.47
CA LEU A 143 103.43 -16.34 -65.04
C LEU A 143 104.36 -17.45 -64.53
N SER A 144 105.37 -17.12 -63.73
CA SER A 144 106.14 -18.13 -63.00
C SER A 144 105.21 -18.93 -62.08
N VAL A 145 105.56 -20.17 -61.80
CA VAL A 145 104.80 -21.04 -60.89
C VAL A 145 104.57 -20.34 -59.54
N ALA A 146 105.61 -19.69 -58.99
CA ALA A 146 105.51 -18.92 -57.75
C ALA A 146 104.56 -17.71 -57.85
N GLY A 147 104.53 -17.01 -58.99
CA GLY A 147 103.60 -15.89 -59.23
C GLY A 147 102.15 -16.35 -59.33
N VAL A 148 101.89 -17.48 -60.00
CA VAL A 148 100.56 -18.09 -60.07
C VAL A 148 100.11 -18.61 -58.70
N GLU A 149 100.98 -19.29 -57.96
CA GLU A 149 100.68 -19.76 -56.60
C GLU A 149 100.35 -18.61 -55.66
N ARG A 150 101.08 -17.48 -55.74
CA ARG A 150 100.75 -16.26 -54.99
C ARG A 150 99.37 -15.73 -55.35
N ARG A 151 99.03 -15.60 -56.64
CA ARG A 151 97.70 -15.14 -57.06
C ARG A 151 96.58 -16.11 -56.65
N VAL A 152 96.85 -17.41 -56.67
CA VAL A 152 95.92 -18.42 -56.16
C VAL A 152 95.78 -18.32 -54.65
N ALA A 153 96.86 -18.06 -53.91
CA ALA A 153 96.82 -17.84 -52.46
C ALA A 153 96.05 -16.58 -52.10
N ASP A 154 96.27 -15.46 -52.80
CA ASP A 154 95.53 -14.21 -52.64
C ASP A 154 94.04 -14.42 -52.96
N ALA A 155 93.71 -15.08 -54.07
CA ALA A 155 92.32 -15.40 -54.42
C ALA A 155 91.66 -16.33 -53.39
N ARG A 156 92.41 -17.29 -52.82
CA ARG A 156 91.92 -18.15 -51.73
C ARG A 156 91.72 -17.37 -50.44
N ALA A 157 92.59 -16.42 -50.13
CA ALA A 157 92.47 -15.55 -48.97
C ALA A 157 91.25 -14.62 -49.11
N ASP A 158 91.03 -14.03 -50.27
CA ASP A 158 89.85 -13.21 -50.58
C ASP A 158 88.57 -14.05 -50.50
N ALA A 159 88.57 -15.24 -51.08
CA ALA A 159 87.44 -16.17 -50.99
C ALA A 159 87.14 -16.57 -49.54
N ALA A 160 88.17 -16.88 -48.74
CA ALA A 160 88.02 -17.15 -47.31
C ALA A 160 87.47 -15.94 -46.55
N GLY A 161 87.91 -14.72 -46.90
CA GLY A 161 87.40 -13.46 -46.38
C GLY A 161 85.90 -13.28 -46.65
N HIS A 162 85.47 -13.50 -47.90
CA HIS A 162 84.05 -13.43 -48.29
C HIS A 162 83.20 -14.48 -47.58
N ILE A 163 83.68 -15.72 -47.45
CA ILE A 163 82.97 -16.78 -46.72
C ILE A 163 82.81 -16.39 -45.24
N ALA A 164 83.86 -15.84 -44.61
CA ALA A 164 83.79 -15.39 -43.23
C ALA A 164 82.81 -14.22 -43.03
N ILE A 165 82.72 -13.29 -43.99
CA ILE A 165 81.70 -12.22 -43.97
C ILE A 165 80.30 -12.83 -44.09
N ALA A 166 80.08 -13.69 -45.08
CA ALA A 166 78.77 -14.32 -45.31
C ALA A 166 78.30 -15.17 -44.11
N GLN A 167 79.22 -15.84 -43.41
CA GLN A 167 78.92 -16.58 -42.18
C GLN A 167 78.52 -15.63 -41.05
N ARG A 168 79.27 -14.54 -40.83
CA ARG A 168 78.92 -13.52 -39.82
C ARG A 168 77.57 -12.87 -40.09
N GLU A 169 77.27 -12.56 -41.35
CA GLU A 169 75.97 -12.01 -41.76
C GLU A 169 74.84 -13.01 -41.53
N ARG A 170 75.04 -14.28 -41.91
CA ARG A 170 74.05 -15.36 -41.64
C ARG A 170 73.79 -15.50 -40.15
N ASP A 171 74.84 -15.55 -39.33
CA ASP A 171 74.71 -15.70 -37.87
C ASP A 171 74.02 -14.47 -37.27
N ALA A 172 74.30 -13.27 -37.77
CA ALA A 172 73.62 -12.05 -37.37
C ALA A 172 72.13 -12.08 -37.74
N SER A 173 71.78 -12.51 -38.95
CA SER A 173 70.39 -12.69 -39.38
C SER A 173 69.66 -13.76 -38.58
N GLN A 174 70.32 -14.86 -38.24
CA GLN A 174 69.74 -15.91 -37.40
C GLN A 174 69.42 -15.39 -36.00
N ARG A 175 70.35 -14.66 -35.36
CA ARG A 175 70.10 -14.03 -34.05
C ARG A 175 68.98 -13.01 -34.12
N GLN A 176 68.93 -12.18 -35.17
CA GLN A 176 67.84 -11.22 -35.36
C GLN A 176 66.48 -11.93 -35.54
N ALA A 177 66.44 -13.01 -36.30
CA ALA A 177 65.23 -13.81 -36.46
C ALA A 177 64.79 -14.41 -35.12
N GLU A 178 65.70 -15.00 -34.34
CA GLU A 178 65.40 -15.53 -33.01
C GLU A 178 64.86 -14.46 -32.05
N LEU A 179 65.44 -13.26 -32.05
CA LEU A 179 64.95 -12.13 -31.25
C LEU A 179 63.53 -11.75 -31.68
N ALA A 180 63.26 -11.61 -32.98
CA ALA A 180 61.93 -11.32 -33.50
C ALA A 180 60.91 -12.42 -33.14
N TRP A 181 61.31 -13.70 -33.16
CA TRP A 181 60.47 -14.81 -32.71
C TRP A 181 60.16 -14.74 -31.20
N ARG A 182 61.15 -14.40 -30.37
CA ARG A 182 60.93 -14.22 -28.92
C ARG A 182 60.01 -13.03 -28.66
N GLU A 183 60.23 -11.90 -29.32
CA GLU A 183 59.38 -10.72 -29.17
C GLU A 183 57.93 -11.01 -29.55
N THR A 184 57.70 -11.65 -30.70
CA THR A 184 56.35 -12.04 -31.14
C THR A 184 55.71 -13.06 -30.20
N ALA A 185 56.47 -14.03 -29.67
CA ALA A 185 55.98 -14.97 -28.66
C ALA A 185 55.56 -14.24 -27.37
N THR A 186 56.37 -13.30 -26.87
CA THR A 186 56.00 -12.51 -25.68
C THR A 186 54.80 -11.59 -25.92
N ALA A 187 54.67 -11.05 -27.14
CA ALA A 187 53.53 -10.21 -27.51
C ALA A 187 52.23 -11.04 -27.57
N ARG A 188 52.28 -12.27 -28.12
CA ARG A 188 51.15 -13.19 -28.12
C ARG A 188 50.75 -13.60 -26.71
N ALA A 189 51.71 -13.98 -25.86
CA ALA A 189 51.42 -14.32 -24.47
C ALA A 189 50.77 -13.15 -23.70
N ARG A 190 51.21 -11.91 -23.94
CA ARG A 190 50.59 -10.71 -23.37
C ARG A 190 49.17 -10.48 -23.89
N ALA A 191 48.92 -10.71 -25.18
CA ALA A 191 47.59 -10.61 -25.76
C ALA A 191 46.64 -11.67 -25.19
N GLU A 192 47.07 -12.93 -25.09
CA GLU A 192 46.30 -14.03 -24.50
C GLU A 192 45.97 -13.77 -23.03
N ALA A 193 46.93 -13.25 -22.25
CA ALA A 193 46.69 -12.86 -20.86
C ALA A 193 45.65 -11.73 -20.76
N ALA A 194 45.76 -10.69 -21.59
CA ALA A 194 44.79 -9.60 -21.62
C ALA A 194 43.38 -10.07 -22.04
N GLU A 195 43.28 -11.01 -22.96
CA GLU A 195 42.00 -11.63 -23.34
C GLU A 195 41.38 -12.44 -22.20
N GLN A 196 42.20 -13.21 -21.47
CA GLN A 196 41.74 -13.97 -20.29
C GLN A 196 41.27 -13.03 -19.17
N GLU A 197 42.01 -11.95 -18.89
CA GLU A 197 41.62 -10.93 -17.93
C GLU A 197 40.30 -10.27 -18.34
N ALA A 198 40.17 -9.86 -19.61
CA ALA A 198 38.94 -9.28 -20.13
C ALA A 198 37.74 -10.26 -20.06
N ALA A 199 37.96 -11.54 -20.34
CA ALA A 199 36.93 -12.57 -20.20
C ALA A 199 36.50 -12.74 -18.73
N SER A 200 37.45 -12.76 -17.80
CA SER A 200 37.16 -12.84 -16.35
C SER A 200 36.42 -11.60 -15.84
N ALA A 201 36.76 -10.41 -16.35
CA ALA A 201 36.08 -9.16 -16.02
C ALA A 201 34.64 -9.14 -16.56
N ARG A 202 34.39 -9.67 -17.77
CA ARG A 202 33.03 -9.81 -18.30
C ARG A 202 32.20 -10.80 -17.49
N ALA A 203 32.77 -11.96 -17.13
CA ALA A 203 32.07 -12.94 -16.31
C ALA A 203 31.70 -12.40 -14.92
N THR A 204 32.58 -11.62 -14.28
CA THR A 204 32.26 -10.97 -13.01
C THR A 204 31.19 -9.88 -13.17
N ALA A 205 31.25 -9.08 -14.24
CA ALA A 205 30.22 -8.09 -14.55
C ALA A 205 28.84 -8.72 -14.80
N GLU A 206 28.78 -9.83 -15.55
CA GLU A 206 27.55 -10.59 -15.80
C GLU A 206 26.96 -11.14 -14.50
N ARG A 207 27.80 -11.69 -13.61
CA ARG A 207 27.36 -12.17 -12.29
C ARG A 207 26.78 -11.04 -11.44
N LEU A 208 27.47 -9.90 -11.35
CA LEU A 208 26.99 -8.74 -10.59
C LEU A 208 25.70 -8.16 -11.18
N ALA A 209 25.55 -8.18 -12.51
CA ALA A 209 24.32 -7.77 -13.18
C ALA A 209 23.16 -8.72 -12.82
N ALA A 210 23.39 -10.03 -12.86
CA ALA A 210 22.41 -11.04 -12.45
C ALA A 210 22.01 -10.90 -10.97
N GLU A 211 22.98 -10.67 -10.07
CA GLU A 211 22.72 -10.41 -8.65
C GLU A 211 21.87 -9.15 -8.44
N ARG A 212 22.17 -8.06 -9.15
CA ARG A 212 21.37 -6.82 -9.11
C ARG A 212 19.95 -7.04 -9.61
N ASP A 213 19.79 -7.79 -10.70
CA ASP A 213 18.48 -8.03 -11.30
C ASP A 213 17.64 -8.97 -10.41
N ALA A 214 18.26 -9.97 -9.77
CA ALA A 214 17.62 -10.78 -8.72
C ALA A 214 17.17 -9.91 -7.53
N ALA A 215 18.04 -9.04 -7.01
CA ALA A 215 17.69 -8.13 -5.91
C ALA A 215 16.56 -7.15 -6.28
N ARG A 216 16.49 -6.72 -7.55
CA ARG A 216 15.38 -5.88 -8.06
C ARG A 216 14.07 -6.66 -8.09
N GLN A 217 14.10 -7.92 -8.51
CA GLN A 217 12.93 -8.78 -8.52
C GLN A 217 12.43 -9.03 -7.10
N GLU A 218 13.31 -9.39 -6.17
CA GLU A 218 12.97 -9.57 -4.75
C GLU A 218 12.38 -8.29 -4.14
N SER A 219 12.92 -7.11 -4.49
CA SER A 219 12.37 -5.83 -4.04
C SER A 219 11.00 -5.52 -4.65
N ALA A 220 10.73 -5.92 -5.90
CA ALA A 220 9.43 -5.77 -6.52
C ALA A 220 8.40 -6.70 -5.86
N ASP A 221 8.75 -7.98 -5.70
CA ASP A 221 7.90 -8.99 -5.05
C ASP A 221 7.55 -8.56 -3.61
N ALA A 222 8.53 -8.06 -2.84
CA ALA A 222 8.29 -7.56 -1.48
C ALA A 222 7.37 -6.33 -1.44
N LYS A 223 7.40 -5.47 -2.48
CA LYS A 223 6.48 -4.32 -2.60
C LYS A 223 5.07 -4.81 -2.90
N ASP A 224 4.93 -5.74 -3.85
CA ASP A 224 3.64 -6.32 -4.22
C ASP A 224 3.00 -7.05 -3.03
N GLU A 225 3.78 -7.80 -2.25
CA GLU A 225 3.33 -8.43 -1.00
C GLU A 225 2.89 -7.40 0.05
N ALA A 226 3.64 -6.31 0.21
CA ALA A 226 3.29 -5.24 1.15
C ALA A 226 2.01 -4.49 0.72
N GLU A 227 1.81 -4.27 -0.57
CA GLU A 227 0.58 -3.69 -1.13
C GLU A 227 -0.62 -4.63 -0.97
N ALA A 228 -0.44 -5.92 -1.24
CA ALA A 228 -1.45 -6.94 -1.00
C ALA A 228 -1.85 -7.02 0.49
N ALA A 229 -0.87 -6.96 1.40
CA ALA A 229 -1.12 -6.93 2.84
C ALA A 229 -1.89 -5.67 3.28
N LYS A 230 -1.57 -4.50 2.72
CA LYS A 230 -2.33 -3.26 2.97
C LYS A 230 -3.76 -3.35 2.44
N ALA A 231 -3.94 -3.88 1.23
CA ALA A 231 -5.26 -4.10 0.65
C ALA A 231 -6.11 -5.06 1.49
N ALA A 232 -5.50 -6.15 1.99
CA ALA A 232 -6.16 -7.10 2.90
C ALA A 232 -6.57 -6.44 4.23
N ARG A 233 -5.72 -5.58 4.81
CA ARG A 233 -6.08 -4.82 6.03
C ARG A 233 -7.27 -3.88 5.79
N LEU A 234 -7.25 -3.11 4.71
CA LEU A 234 -8.36 -2.22 4.35
C LEU A 234 -9.67 -3.00 4.08
N ALA A 235 -9.58 -4.18 3.46
CA ALA A 235 -10.73 -5.06 3.26
C ALA A 235 -11.29 -5.57 4.60
N ALA A 236 -10.41 -5.96 5.53
CA ALA A 236 -10.81 -6.40 6.86
C ALA A 236 -11.43 -5.26 7.69
N GLU A 237 -10.91 -4.04 7.60
CA GLU A 237 -11.50 -2.85 8.24
C GLU A 237 -12.90 -2.55 7.70
N ARG A 238 -13.09 -2.56 6.37
CA ARG A 238 -14.41 -2.39 5.76
C ARG A 238 -15.41 -3.45 6.20
N GLU A 239 -14.96 -4.69 6.39
CA GLU A 239 -15.83 -5.75 6.90
C GLU A 239 -16.20 -5.53 8.37
N ARG A 240 -15.27 -5.07 9.20
CA ARG A 240 -15.58 -4.65 10.58
C ARG A 240 -16.59 -3.52 10.61
N ASP A 241 -16.47 -2.52 9.74
CA ASP A 241 -17.42 -1.41 9.65
C ASP A 241 -18.82 -1.89 9.25
N ARG A 242 -18.91 -2.85 8.30
CA ARG A 242 -20.19 -3.49 7.93
C ARG A 242 -20.81 -4.26 9.09
N VAL A 243 -20.01 -5.02 9.82
CA VAL A 243 -20.48 -5.76 11.01
C VAL A 243 -20.95 -4.78 12.07
N ALA A 244 -20.20 -3.73 12.37
CA ALA A 244 -20.59 -2.68 13.33
C ALA A 244 -21.88 -1.96 12.90
N SER A 245 -22.07 -1.68 11.61
CA SER A 245 -23.32 -1.12 11.08
C SER A 245 -24.50 -2.06 11.30
N ARG A 246 -24.34 -3.36 11.01
CA ARG A 246 -25.39 -4.37 11.24
C ARG A 246 -25.71 -4.54 12.72
N GLU A 247 -24.69 -4.53 13.59
CA GLU A 247 -24.88 -4.56 15.04
C GLU A 247 -25.67 -3.32 15.51
N GLY A 248 -25.35 -2.13 14.99
CA GLY A 248 -26.09 -0.91 15.26
C GLY A 248 -27.56 -0.99 14.84
N GLU A 249 -27.85 -1.52 13.64
CA GLU A 249 -29.22 -1.76 13.16
C GLU A 249 -29.98 -2.76 14.03
N LEU A 250 -29.33 -3.85 14.43
CA LEU A 250 -29.94 -4.86 15.31
C LEU A 250 -30.25 -4.27 16.70
N LEU A 251 -29.32 -3.50 17.28
CA LEU A 251 -29.55 -2.81 18.56
C LEU A 251 -30.70 -1.80 18.46
N ALA A 252 -30.78 -1.04 17.37
CA ALA A 252 -31.90 -0.13 17.13
C ALA A 252 -33.23 -0.89 16.99
N SER A 253 -33.24 -2.04 16.30
CA SER A 253 -34.43 -2.89 16.18
C SER A 253 -34.88 -3.48 17.53
N LEU A 254 -33.92 -3.88 18.38
CA LEU A 254 -34.20 -4.39 19.73
C LEU A 254 -34.76 -3.30 20.64
N GLU A 255 -34.23 -2.08 20.59
CA GLU A 255 -34.76 -0.96 21.36
C GLU A 255 -36.15 -0.55 20.87
N SER A 256 -36.40 -0.58 19.55
CA SER A 256 -37.74 -0.40 19.00
C SER A 256 -38.71 -1.46 19.53
N ALA A 257 -38.36 -2.74 19.45
CA ALA A 257 -39.20 -3.83 19.96
C ALA A 257 -39.45 -3.71 21.48
N ARG A 258 -38.44 -3.27 22.25
CA ARG A 258 -38.58 -2.99 23.68
C ARG A 258 -39.57 -1.86 23.93
N SER A 259 -39.50 -0.78 23.17
CA SER A 259 -40.43 0.36 23.28
C SER A 259 -41.87 -0.06 22.95
N GLU A 260 -42.06 -0.92 21.94
CA GLU A 260 -43.36 -1.49 21.58
C GLU A 260 -43.92 -2.39 22.68
N LEU A 261 -43.09 -3.23 23.30
CA LEU A 261 -43.48 -4.06 24.44
C LEU A 261 -43.90 -3.22 25.65
N VAL A 262 -43.17 -2.14 25.96
CA VAL A 262 -43.55 -1.21 27.03
C VAL A 262 -44.88 -0.52 26.71
N ALA A 263 -45.08 -0.09 25.46
CA ALA A 263 -46.35 0.51 25.03
C ALA A 263 -47.52 -0.49 25.08
N LEU A 264 -47.29 -1.75 24.68
CA LEU A 264 -48.27 -2.83 24.82
C LEU A 264 -48.61 -3.10 26.29
N HIS A 265 -47.60 -3.18 27.16
CA HIS A 265 -47.81 -3.37 28.60
C HIS A 265 -48.60 -2.21 29.21
N GLY A 266 -48.32 -0.97 28.82
CA GLY A 266 -49.10 0.20 29.21
C GLY A 266 -50.56 0.11 28.78
N ARG A 267 -50.83 -0.33 27.53
CA ARG A 267 -52.21 -0.54 27.03
C ARG A 267 -52.92 -1.68 27.77
N VAL A 268 -52.23 -2.77 28.08
CA VAL A 268 -52.80 -3.88 28.85
C VAL A 268 -53.16 -3.41 30.26
N SER A 269 -52.25 -2.70 30.95
CA SER A 269 -52.53 -2.15 32.27
C SER A 269 -53.70 -1.15 32.27
N GLN A 270 -53.82 -0.31 31.24
CA GLN A 270 -54.98 0.57 31.06
C GLN A 270 -56.27 -0.23 30.82
N ALA A 271 -56.23 -1.29 30.01
CA ALA A 271 -57.39 -2.14 29.79
C ALA A 271 -57.80 -2.87 31.07
N GLU A 272 -56.85 -3.35 31.87
CA GLU A 272 -57.10 -3.98 33.17
C GLU A 272 -57.77 -3.00 34.15
N THR A 273 -57.32 -1.75 34.23
CA THR A 273 -57.96 -0.75 35.10
C THR A 273 -59.37 -0.38 34.63
N LEU A 274 -59.61 -0.33 33.32
CA LEU A 274 -60.95 -0.13 32.76
C LEU A 274 -61.88 -1.32 33.09
N VAL A 275 -61.40 -2.55 32.93
CA VAL A 275 -62.16 -3.76 33.29
C VAL A 275 -62.47 -3.80 34.78
N GLU A 276 -61.51 -3.46 35.64
CA GLU A 276 -61.74 -3.40 37.09
C GLU A 276 -62.74 -2.30 37.46
N GLY A 277 -62.67 -1.13 36.82
CA GLY A 277 -63.67 -0.08 36.94
C GLY A 277 -65.08 -0.56 36.55
N GLN A 278 -65.21 -1.22 35.40
CA GLN A 278 -66.47 -1.81 34.95
C GLN A 278 -67.03 -2.87 35.92
N ARG A 279 -66.15 -3.67 36.55
CA ARG A 279 -66.56 -4.64 37.59
C ARG A 279 -67.11 -3.95 38.83
N VAL A 280 -66.47 -2.88 39.29
CA VAL A 280 -66.95 -2.09 40.44
C VAL A 280 -68.30 -1.44 40.12
N GLU A 281 -68.46 -0.88 38.93
CA GLU A 281 -69.73 -0.31 38.46
C GLU A 281 -70.83 -1.38 38.36
N ALA A 282 -70.53 -2.54 37.78
CA ALA A 282 -71.47 -3.66 37.71
C ALA A 282 -71.90 -4.14 39.11
N ALA A 283 -70.94 -4.30 40.04
CA ALA A 283 -71.23 -4.67 41.43
C ALA A 283 -72.03 -3.59 42.20
N ALA A 284 -71.86 -2.31 41.85
CA ALA A 284 -72.68 -1.23 42.38
C ALA A 284 -74.11 -1.28 41.79
N ALA A 285 -74.25 -1.51 40.48
CA ALA A 285 -75.53 -1.68 39.82
C ALA A 285 -76.31 -2.91 40.32
N GLU A 286 -75.63 -4.02 40.63
CA GLU A 286 -76.24 -5.19 41.25
C GLU A 286 -76.78 -4.88 42.65
N ARG A 287 -76.01 -4.13 43.46
CA ARG A 287 -76.45 -3.68 44.79
C ARG A 287 -77.66 -2.77 44.71
N THR A 288 -77.65 -1.76 43.84
CA THR A 288 -78.81 -0.89 43.67
C THR A 288 -80.03 -1.64 43.15
N ALA A 289 -79.84 -2.64 42.26
CA ALA A 289 -80.92 -3.51 41.83
C ALA A 289 -81.49 -4.37 42.97
N GLU A 290 -80.64 -4.93 43.84
CA GLU A 290 -81.09 -5.69 45.02
C GLU A 290 -81.79 -4.79 46.05
N ASP A 291 -81.29 -3.59 46.29
CA ASP A 291 -81.93 -2.58 47.15
C ASP A 291 -83.32 -2.22 46.62
N LEU A 292 -83.45 -2.00 45.30
CA LEU A 292 -84.75 -1.79 44.65
C LEU A 292 -85.67 -3.00 44.79
N ARG A 293 -85.18 -4.23 44.63
CA ARG A 293 -85.98 -5.46 44.86
C ARG A 293 -86.41 -5.59 46.32
N SER A 294 -85.56 -5.21 47.28
CA SER A 294 -85.92 -5.19 48.71
C SER A 294 -86.98 -4.14 48.98
N ALA A 295 -86.82 -2.92 48.45
CA ALA A 295 -87.80 -1.85 48.58
C ALA A 295 -89.16 -2.22 47.97
N VAL A 296 -89.16 -2.92 46.83
CA VAL A 296 -90.38 -3.47 46.22
C VAL A 296 -91.02 -4.52 47.12
N ARG A 297 -90.25 -5.48 47.66
CA ARG A 297 -90.78 -6.47 48.62
C ARG A 297 -91.36 -5.82 49.87
N ASP A 298 -90.71 -4.80 50.42
CA ASP A 298 -91.21 -4.05 51.58
C ASP A 298 -92.47 -3.26 51.24
N ALA A 299 -92.54 -2.66 50.05
CA ALA A 299 -93.74 -1.98 49.56
C ALA A 299 -94.90 -2.95 49.35
N GLU A 300 -94.63 -4.14 48.81
CA GLU A 300 -95.62 -5.22 48.67
C GLU A 300 -96.09 -5.73 50.04
N ALA A 301 -95.20 -5.89 51.01
CA ALA A 301 -95.53 -6.26 52.38
C ALA A 301 -96.39 -5.18 53.07
N LYS A 302 -96.02 -3.90 52.95
CA LYS A 302 -96.82 -2.76 53.44
C LYS A 302 -98.20 -2.71 52.76
N ARG A 303 -98.26 -2.96 51.45
CA ARG A 303 -99.53 -3.05 50.72
C ARG A 303 -100.37 -4.22 51.22
N GLY A 304 -99.75 -5.39 51.45
CA GLY A 304 -100.41 -6.55 52.05
C GLY A 304 -100.98 -6.25 53.43
N GLN A 305 -100.21 -5.57 54.29
CA GLN A 305 -100.66 -5.11 55.59
C GLN A 305 -101.85 -4.14 55.47
N ALA A 306 -101.76 -3.14 54.59
CA ALA A 306 -102.85 -2.18 54.38
C ALA A 306 -104.14 -2.83 53.87
N VAL A 307 -104.03 -3.87 53.02
CA VAL A 307 -105.18 -4.67 52.58
C VAL A 307 -105.77 -5.46 53.75
N ALA A 308 -104.93 -6.11 54.57
CA ALA A 308 -105.40 -6.83 55.76
C ALA A 308 -106.08 -5.90 56.78
N ASP A 309 -105.52 -4.71 57.01
CA ASP A 309 -106.11 -3.69 57.89
C ASP A 309 -107.46 -3.21 57.34
N ARG A 310 -107.55 -2.95 56.02
CA ARG A 310 -108.82 -2.61 55.34
C ARG A 310 -109.85 -3.73 55.51
N ASP A 311 -109.47 -4.98 55.29
CA ASP A 311 -110.37 -6.12 55.41
C ASP A 311 -110.82 -6.31 56.87
N GLN A 312 -109.93 -6.05 57.85
CA GLN A 312 -110.28 -6.03 59.27
C GLN A 312 -111.27 -4.91 59.61
N ILE A 313 -111.06 -3.70 59.09
CA ILE A 313 -111.99 -2.57 59.25
C ILE A 313 -113.34 -2.92 58.60
N GLN A 314 -113.33 -3.52 57.41
CA GLN A 314 -114.54 -3.92 56.70
C GLN A 314 -115.31 -5.02 57.44
N ALA A 315 -114.59 -6.00 58.03
CA ALA A 315 -115.19 -7.00 58.91
C ALA A 315 -115.83 -6.36 60.15
N ARG A 316 -115.12 -5.44 60.84
CA ARG A 316 -115.67 -4.69 61.98
C ARG A 316 -116.89 -3.85 61.57
N ALA A 317 -116.85 -3.22 60.40
CA ALA A 317 -117.97 -2.46 59.86
C ALA A 317 -119.18 -3.37 59.62
N SER A 318 -118.99 -4.55 59.01
CA SER A 318 -120.07 -5.52 58.80
C SER A 318 -120.65 -6.07 60.12
N GLU A 319 -119.82 -6.26 61.15
CA GLU A 319 -120.27 -6.65 62.48
C GLU A 319 -121.09 -5.54 63.15
N LEU A 320 -120.64 -4.28 63.03
CA LEU A 320 -121.40 -3.12 63.49
C LEU A 320 -122.72 -2.95 62.73
N GLU A 321 -122.74 -3.19 61.42
CA GLU A 321 -123.96 -3.20 60.59
C GLU A 321 -124.92 -4.29 61.05
N GLN A 322 -124.45 -5.51 61.31
CA GLN A 322 -125.27 -6.60 61.86
C GLN A 322 -125.83 -6.23 63.23
N ARG A 323 -125.02 -5.66 64.13
CA ARG A 323 -125.48 -5.17 65.44
C ARG A 323 -126.53 -4.07 65.29
N ASN A 324 -126.32 -3.12 64.37
CA ASN A 324 -127.30 -2.07 64.07
C ASN A 324 -128.61 -2.65 63.53
N TRP A 325 -128.52 -3.65 62.65
CA TRP A 325 -129.69 -4.34 62.12
C TRP A 325 -130.45 -5.08 63.22
N GLN A 326 -129.74 -5.77 64.13
CA GLN A 326 -130.34 -6.40 65.30
C GLN A 326 -131.01 -5.39 66.24
N LEU A 327 -130.36 -4.25 66.51
CA LEU A 327 -130.92 -3.16 67.31
C LEU A 327 -132.14 -2.53 66.65
N ALA A 328 -132.10 -2.30 65.34
CA ALA A 328 -133.24 -1.79 64.57
C ALA A 328 -134.43 -2.76 64.63
N ARG A 329 -134.17 -4.06 64.46
CA ARG A 329 -135.19 -5.11 64.61
C ARG A 329 -135.76 -5.14 66.02
N ALA A 330 -134.91 -5.06 67.05
CA ALA A 330 -135.36 -5.00 68.44
C ALA A 330 -136.19 -3.73 68.72
N ALA A 331 -135.81 -2.59 68.12
CA ALA A 331 -136.58 -1.35 68.20
C ALA A 331 -137.94 -1.49 67.49
N ASP A 332 -138.01 -2.15 66.34
CA ASP A 332 -139.27 -2.45 65.65
C ASP A 332 -140.17 -3.40 66.44
N GLU A 333 -139.58 -4.43 67.07
CA GLU A 333 -140.27 -5.35 67.99
C GLU A 333 -140.80 -4.61 69.22
N LEU A 334 -139.99 -3.73 69.82
CA LEU A 334 -140.43 -2.86 70.92
C LEU A 334 -141.51 -1.88 70.47
N HIS A 335 -141.42 -1.27 69.28
CA HIS A 335 -142.49 -0.43 68.74
C HIS A 335 -143.77 -1.22 68.45
N ALA A 336 -143.66 -2.46 67.98
CA ALA A 336 -144.81 -3.35 67.81
C ALA A 336 -145.43 -3.72 69.16
N ALA A 337 -144.62 -4.04 70.17
CA ALA A 337 -145.06 -4.31 71.53
C ALA A 337 -145.72 -3.08 72.17
N VAL A 338 -145.14 -1.89 72.01
CA VAL A 338 -145.76 -0.63 72.45
C VAL A 338 -147.08 -0.43 71.73
N ARG A 339 -147.16 -0.59 70.40
CA ARG A 339 -148.43 -0.48 69.65
C ARG A 339 -149.47 -1.49 70.14
N ALA A 340 -149.07 -2.74 70.42
CA ALA A 340 -149.95 -3.76 70.97
C ALA A 340 -150.45 -3.38 72.37
N LEU A 341 -149.56 -2.96 73.28
CA LEU A 341 -149.92 -2.46 74.61
C LEU A 341 -150.79 -1.19 74.53
N THR A 342 -150.58 -0.34 73.53
CA THR A 342 -151.41 0.84 73.29
C THR A 342 -152.80 0.43 72.82
N ALA A 343 -152.89 -0.56 71.93
CA ALA A 343 -154.16 -1.14 71.49
C ALA A 343 -154.88 -1.87 72.63
N GLU A 344 -154.16 -2.59 73.50
CA GLU A 344 -154.70 -3.21 74.72
C GLU A 344 -155.18 -2.15 75.72
N ARG A 345 -154.42 -1.08 75.93
CA ARG A 345 -154.83 0.07 76.75
C ARG A 345 -156.08 0.73 76.18
N ASP A 346 -156.15 0.94 74.88
CA ASP A 346 -157.28 1.59 74.23
C ASP A 346 -158.50 0.67 74.18
N ALA A 347 -158.31 -0.64 74.07
CA ALA A 347 -159.35 -1.64 74.27
C ALA A 347 -159.84 -1.66 75.73
N ALA A 348 -158.93 -1.60 76.71
CA ALA A 348 -159.26 -1.51 78.12
C ALA A 348 -159.96 -0.18 78.46
N ARG A 349 -159.60 0.94 77.81
CA ARG A 349 -160.31 2.22 77.90
C ARG A 349 -161.67 2.14 77.25
N ALA A 350 -161.81 1.50 76.08
CA ALA A 350 -163.11 1.26 75.47
C ALA A 350 -163.99 0.37 76.35
N GLU A 351 -163.42 -0.63 77.03
CA GLU A 351 -164.10 -1.47 78.03
C GLU A 351 -164.50 -0.65 79.26
N ALA A 352 -163.62 0.21 79.76
CA ALA A 352 -163.88 1.13 80.87
C ALA A 352 -164.96 2.17 80.52
N ASP A 353 -164.98 2.69 79.28
CA ASP A 353 -166.00 3.60 78.80
C ASP A 353 -167.33 2.88 78.51
N ARG A 354 -167.29 1.61 78.10
CA ARG A 354 -168.48 0.74 78.05
C ARG A 354 -169.03 0.50 79.46
N ALA A 355 -168.17 0.26 80.45
CA ALA A 355 -168.56 0.11 81.85
C ALA A 355 -169.11 1.42 82.42
N ARG A 356 -168.48 2.58 82.13
CA ARG A 356 -168.98 3.91 82.50
C ARG A 356 -170.33 4.19 81.88
N ARG A 357 -170.52 3.95 80.58
CA ARG A 357 -171.83 4.09 79.92
C ARG A 357 -172.92 3.20 80.53
N ARG A 358 -172.57 2.00 81.03
CA ARG A 358 -173.51 1.13 81.76
C ARG A 358 -173.85 1.68 83.15
N VAL A 359 -172.88 2.27 83.84
CA VAL A 359 -173.09 2.93 85.14
C VAL A 359 -173.90 4.21 84.97
N ASP A 360 -173.60 5.05 83.98
CA ASP A 360 -174.34 6.28 83.67
C ASP A 360 -175.80 5.97 83.26
N ALA A 361 -176.02 4.87 82.51
CA ALA A 361 -177.36 4.39 82.16
C ALA A 361 -178.19 3.90 83.37
N LEU A 362 -177.53 3.43 84.44
CA LEU A 362 -178.18 3.01 85.68
C LEU A 362 -178.40 4.15 86.67
N THR A 363 -177.67 5.26 86.52
CA THR A 363 -177.64 6.34 87.52
C THR A 363 -178.46 7.58 87.08
N ALA A 364 -178.94 7.64 85.83
CA ALA A 364 -179.70 8.78 85.27
C ALA A 364 -181.22 8.80 85.57
N LEU A 365 -181.75 7.93 86.44
CA LEU A 365 -183.18 7.91 86.84
C LEU A 365 -183.46 8.47 88.26
N THR A 366 -182.45 8.91 89.00
CA THR A 366 -182.62 9.49 90.35
C THR A 366 -181.68 10.67 90.59
N ASP A 367 -182.30 11.83 90.79
CA ASP A 367 -181.80 13.08 91.41
C ASP A 367 -180.80 14.00 90.67
N ARG A 368 -181.38 15.09 90.14
CA ARG A 368 -181.46 16.42 90.76
C ARG A 368 -180.18 17.01 91.40
N HIS A 369 -179.91 18.24 90.94
CA HIS A 369 -179.25 19.37 91.62
C HIS A 369 -177.71 19.50 91.61
N ASP A 370 -177.31 20.58 90.93
CA ASP A 370 -176.46 21.68 91.42
C ASP A 370 -174.91 21.59 91.42
N THR A 371 -174.35 22.67 90.84
CA THR A 371 -173.06 23.35 91.12
C THR A 371 -171.69 22.78 90.69
N GLY A 372 -170.89 23.68 90.06
CA GLY A 372 -169.40 23.69 89.99
C GLY A 372 -168.76 23.01 88.76
N PRO A 373 -167.64 23.52 88.17
CA PRO A 373 -166.37 23.71 88.89
C PRO A 373 -165.40 24.84 88.42
N ARG A 374 -164.38 25.10 89.26
CA ARG A 374 -163.06 25.76 89.08
C ARG A 374 -162.05 24.85 89.85
N PRO A 375 -160.71 25.01 89.82
CA PRO A 375 -159.68 25.23 88.76
C PRO A 375 -158.48 24.22 88.89
N VAL A 376 -157.30 24.54 88.32
CA VAL A 376 -155.91 24.09 88.70
C VAL A 376 -155.48 22.71 88.18
N ALA A 377 -154.30 22.44 87.63
CA ALA A 377 -153.16 23.22 87.12
C ALA A 377 -152.24 22.29 86.30
N ASP A 378 -151.41 22.94 85.49
CA ASP A 378 -150.03 22.60 85.12
C ASP A 378 -149.70 21.18 84.64
N ARG A 379 -149.32 21.13 83.36
CA ARG A 379 -147.95 20.74 83.03
C ARG A 379 -147.55 21.27 81.66
N GLU A 380 -146.43 21.99 81.62
CA GLU A 380 -145.71 22.41 80.41
C GLU A 380 -145.52 21.27 79.42
N PRO A 381 -145.66 21.59 78.12
CA PRO A 381 -144.79 21.03 77.11
C PRO A 381 -144.46 22.12 76.03
N PRO A 382 -143.82 21.78 74.91
CA PRO A 382 -142.46 21.25 74.86
C PRO A 382 -141.64 21.91 73.73
N THR A 383 -140.36 21.55 73.68
CA THR A 383 -139.50 21.40 72.50
C THR A 383 -139.93 22.03 71.17
N GLY A 384 -139.09 22.89 70.62
CA GLY A 384 -139.14 23.17 69.20
C GLY A 384 -138.16 24.22 68.72
N LEU A 385 -137.10 23.75 68.06
CA LEU A 385 -136.53 24.34 66.85
C LEU A 385 -135.81 25.69 67.00
N HIS A 386 -134.47 25.63 66.93
CA HIS A 386 -133.70 26.66 66.24
C HIS A 386 -132.94 26.07 65.06
N VAL A 387 -133.36 26.52 63.90
CA VAL A 387 -132.67 26.50 62.61
C VAL A 387 -131.53 27.50 62.67
N LEU A 388 -130.33 27.14 62.22
CA LEU A 388 -129.37 28.01 61.52
C LEU A 388 -128.33 27.17 60.76
N PRO A 389 -128.12 27.45 59.47
CA PRO A 389 -126.80 27.57 58.83
C PRO A 389 -126.59 29.06 58.41
N PRO A 390 -125.43 29.50 57.84
CA PRO A 390 -124.48 28.72 57.06
C PRO A 390 -122.96 29.03 57.18
N MET A 391 -122.19 28.07 56.67
CA MET A 391 -120.90 28.15 55.94
C MET A 391 -119.59 28.61 56.60
N ASN A 392 -118.59 27.75 56.30
CA ASN A 392 -117.16 27.97 56.07
C ASN A 392 -116.20 28.15 57.24
N GLY A 393 -115.25 27.21 57.32
CA GLY A 393 -113.95 27.40 57.98
C GLY A 393 -113.40 26.12 58.62
N MET A 394 -112.65 25.34 57.86
CA MET A 394 -111.72 24.29 58.32
C MET A 394 -110.92 24.70 59.56
N PRO A 395 -110.70 23.82 60.56
CA PRO A 395 -109.68 24.06 61.58
C PRO A 395 -108.69 22.90 61.80
N GLY A 396 -107.42 23.28 61.99
CA GLY A 396 -106.42 22.66 62.88
C GLY A 396 -105.64 21.45 62.33
N GLY A 397 -104.32 21.33 62.49
CA GLY A 397 -103.35 22.15 63.21
C GLY A 397 -102.12 21.30 63.60
N SER A 398 -100.95 21.95 63.63
CA SER A 398 -99.62 21.53 64.15
C SER A 398 -98.86 20.42 63.40
N LEU A 399 -97.58 20.57 63.02
CA LEU A 399 -96.45 21.25 63.68
C LEU A 399 -95.46 21.80 62.64
N LEU A 400 -95.06 23.08 62.74
CA LEU A 400 -93.94 23.69 62.00
C LEU A 400 -92.96 24.29 63.01
N ASP A 401 -91.68 23.96 62.85
CA ASP A 401 -90.53 24.54 63.55
C ASP A 401 -89.47 24.93 62.51
N GLY A 402 -88.81 26.06 62.76
CA GLY A 402 -87.52 26.44 62.16
C GLY A 402 -87.53 27.02 60.75
N GLY A 403 -87.58 28.35 60.64
CA GLY A 403 -87.10 29.06 59.46
C GLY A 403 -85.58 29.29 59.48
N ASP A 404 -84.98 29.51 58.31
CA ASP A 404 -84.07 30.64 58.07
C ASP A 404 -83.77 30.82 56.56
N PRO A 405 -83.54 32.05 56.05
CA PRO A 405 -83.32 32.36 54.63
C PRO A 405 -81.87 32.81 54.31
N LEU A 406 -81.64 33.25 53.05
CA LEU A 406 -80.45 33.91 52.44
C LEU A 406 -79.56 32.95 51.61
N ALA A 407 -79.39 33.08 50.29
CA ALA A 407 -78.86 34.19 49.51
C ALA A 407 -77.44 34.62 49.94
N THR A 408 -76.40 34.10 49.27
CA THR A 408 -75.17 34.82 48.83
C THR A 408 -74.11 33.86 48.25
N ASP A 409 -73.76 34.09 46.98
CA ASP A 409 -72.35 34.11 46.49
C ASP A 409 -71.69 35.40 47.08
N PRO A 410 -70.36 35.68 47.13
CA PRO A 410 -69.17 35.01 46.57
C PRO A 410 -67.91 34.99 47.50
N ARG A 411 -66.79 34.42 47.01
CA ARG A 411 -65.40 35.02 46.99
C ARG A 411 -64.23 34.05 47.19
N LEU A 412 -63.29 34.13 46.24
CA LEU A 412 -61.83 34.33 46.38
C LEU A 412 -61.07 33.70 47.56
N GLY A 413 -60.05 32.91 47.24
CA GLY A 413 -58.88 32.69 48.11
C GLY A 413 -57.96 31.54 47.70
N PRO A 414 -56.74 31.80 47.18
CA PRO A 414 -55.78 30.77 46.76
C PRO A 414 -54.69 30.55 47.82
N LEU A 415 -54.43 29.32 48.27
CA LEU A 415 -53.20 28.99 49.02
C LEU A 415 -52.83 27.49 48.92
N SER A 416 -51.75 27.20 48.20
CA SER A 416 -50.68 26.22 48.51
C SER A 416 -49.86 26.04 47.24
N ARG A 417 -48.65 26.59 47.10
CA ARG A 417 -47.40 26.31 47.85
C ARG A 417 -47.01 24.83 47.81
N ASN A 418 -46.18 24.50 46.82
CA ASN A 418 -45.10 23.49 46.77
C ASN A 418 -44.57 23.56 45.32
N GLY A 419 -43.30 23.66 44.96
CA GLY A 419 -42.01 23.60 45.65
C GLY A 419 -40.99 23.19 44.57
N TYR A 420 -40.00 24.05 44.31
CA TYR A 420 -38.72 23.83 43.58
C TYR A 420 -38.73 23.27 42.13
N PRO A 421 -37.93 23.91 41.25
CA PRO A 421 -36.86 23.14 40.60
C PRO A 421 -35.49 23.76 40.92
N ASP A 422 -34.62 22.88 41.39
CA ASP A 422 -33.20 23.12 41.59
C ASP A 422 -32.41 22.47 40.44
N ARG A 423 -31.21 23.01 40.17
CA ARG A 423 -30.18 22.57 39.20
C ARG A 423 -30.33 22.98 37.72
N ASN A 424 -29.91 24.22 37.45
CA ASN A 424 -29.04 24.49 36.31
C ASN A 424 -27.61 24.62 36.82
N GLY A 425 -26.72 23.72 36.38
CA GLY A 425 -25.30 23.73 36.73
C GLY A 425 -24.43 23.16 35.62
N HIS A 426 -23.54 24.01 35.13
CA HIS A 426 -22.29 23.77 34.39
C HIS A 426 -22.31 23.26 32.94
N PRO A 427 -21.61 24.01 32.06
CA PRO A 427 -20.70 23.47 31.07
C PRO A 427 -19.25 23.85 31.44
N ASP A 428 -18.50 22.96 32.08
CA ASP A 428 -17.04 23.03 32.11
C ASP A 428 -16.47 22.16 30.99
N ARG A 429 -16.16 22.81 29.86
CA ARG A 429 -15.29 22.24 28.83
C ARG A 429 -13.84 22.47 29.25
N ASN A 430 -13.28 21.46 29.90
CA ASN A 430 -11.83 21.31 30.05
C ASN A 430 -11.18 21.15 28.67
N ALA A 431 -10.50 22.19 28.21
CA ALA A 431 -9.53 22.13 27.13
C ALA A 431 -8.13 22.13 27.75
N HIS A 432 -7.46 20.97 27.74
CA HIS A 432 -6.04 20.82 28.06
C HIS A 432 -5.36 20.16 26.86
N PRO A 433 -4.38 20.80 26.22
CA PRO A 433 -3.48 20.14 25.30
C PRO A 433 -2.09 20.03 25.90
N ASP A 434 -1.84 19.01 26.74
CA ASP A 434 -0.47 18.61 27.08
C ASP A 434 -0.02 17.53 26.11
N ARG A 435 0.54 17.98 24.97
CA ARG A 435 1.36 17.14 24.10
C ARG A 435 2.75 17.03 24.71
N ASN A 436 2.94 16.01 25.54
CA ASN A 436 4.25 15.49 25.91
C ASN A 436 4.95 14.92 24.67
N GLY A 437 5.90 15.68 24.12
CA GLY A 437 6.86 15.19 23.15
C GLY A 437 7.92 14.34 23.85
N HIS A 438 7.70 13.03 23.88
CA HIS A 438 8.74 12.08 24.27
C HIS A 438 9.72 11.83 23.11
N ARG A 439 10.99 12.02 23.46
CA ARG A 439 12.21 11.58 22.79
C ARG A 439 12.08 10.21 22.12
N LEU A 440 12.56 10.13 20.88
CA LEU A 440 13.21 8.94 20.33
C LEU A 440 14.69 9.29 20.11
N PRO A 441 15.64 8.52 20.66
CA PRO A 441 17.01 8.50 20.19
C PRO A 441 17.30 7.22 19.39
N HIS A 442 18.28 7.33 18.49
CA HIS A 442 19.05 6.25 17.85
C HIS A 442 18.41 5.38 16.75
N ALA A 443 18.98 5.52 15.55
CA ALA A 443 19.74 4.50 14.79
C ALA A 443 19.94 5.07 13.38
N GLY A 444 21.06 4.96 12.68
CA GLY A 444 22.34 4.29 12.84
C GLY A 444 23.19 4.68 11.63
#